data_AF-A0AAV7BXH8-F1
#
_entry.id   AF-A0AAV7BXH8-F1
#
_cell.length_a   1.000
_cell.length_b   1.000
_cell.length_c   1.000
_cell.angle_alpha   90.00
_cell.angle_beta   90.00
_cell.angle_gamma   90.00
#
_symmetry.space_group_name_H-M   'P 1'
#
loop_
_entity.id
_entity.type
_entity.pdbx_description
1 polymer ?
#
loop_
_entity_poly.entity_id
_entity_poly.type
_entity_poly.pdbx_seq_one_letter_code
_entity_poly.pdbx_strand_id
1 'polypeptide(L)'
;MKRINCYKNMYEPLDPDHHDRDLSMIIVIDVGRRFLVNRVQDHIQSKIVYYLMNIHVQPRCIYLCRAGESESNLKGKIGGDSGLSQRGKKFAVALKKYIGDQNLKELKVWTSQLKRTIQTAEALNVPYEQWKALNELDAGVCEEKSYEEIKEQFPEEFALRTQDKYHYRYPSGESYQDLVQRLEPVIMELERQGNVLVICHQAVMRCLLSYFLDKSADEMPYLKCPLHSMLKLTPFAYGCHVETVTFSIDAVNTHVDRPEDCKKGFPPLMRRNSVTPLASPEPTKKARINSFEDLSAALSGCSSHEPPPVQAAQGMNDPDFHGQLKTRQVSK
;
A
#
# COMPACT_ATOMS: atom_id res chain seq x y z
N MET A 1 29.82 -2.11 -17.84
CA MET A 1 30.49 -0.79 -18.02
C MET A 1 30.56 -0.29 -19.47
N LYS A 2 30.77 -1.13 -20.49
CA LYS A 2 30.89 -0.68 -21.90
C LYS A 2 29.69 0.18 -22.38
N ARG A 3 28.45 -0.24 -22.10
CA ARG A 3 27.23 0.51 -22.48
C ARG A 3 27.19 1.93 -21.91
N ILE A 4 27.49 2.12 -20.63
CA ILE A 4 27.48 3.45 -19.98
C ILE A 4 28.52 4.37 -20.63
N ASN A 5 29.71 3.85 -20.93
CA ASN A 5 30.78 4.64 -21.55
C ASN A 5 30.39 5.13 -22.96
N CYS A 6 29.56 4.41 -23.71
CA CYS A 6 29.06 4.89 -24.99
C CYS A 6 28.24 6.18 -24.85
N TYR A 7 27.41 6.30 -23.80
CA TYR A 7 26.59 7.49 -23.58
C TYR A 7 27.38 8.68 -23.04
N LYS A 8 28.47 8.44 -22.27
CA LYS A 8 29.28 9.52 -21.68
C LYS A 8 29.83 10.51 -22.70
N ASN A 9 30.16 10.05 -23.91
CA ASN A 9 30.73 10.90 -24.95
C ASN A 9 29.70 11.83 -25.61
N MET A 10 28.40 11.54 -25.46
CA MET A 10 27.30 12.29 -26.08
C MET A 10 26.38 12.95 -25.05
N TYR A 11 26.58 12.69 -23.76
CA TYR A 11 25.69 13.16 -22.71
C TYR A 11 26.02 14.59 -22.33
N GLU A 12 25.09 15.49 -22.61
CA GLU A 12 25.11 16.88 -22.17
C GLU A 12 24.11 17.01 -21.00
N PRO A 13 24.57 17.28 -19.77
CA PRO A 13 23.67 17.50 -18.65
C PRO A 13 22.93 18.83 -18.82
N LEU A 14 21.72 18.91 -18.24
CA LEU A 14 20.94 20.14 -18.23
C LEU A 14 21.71 21.28 -17.55
N ASP A 15 21.74 22.46 -18.19
CA ASP A 15 22.43 23.66 -17.72
C ASP A 15 21.42 24.78 -17.37
N PRO A 16 20.96 24.86 -16.11
CA PRO A 16 20.00 25.87 -15.66
C PRO A 16 20.54 27.32 -15.72
N ASP A 17 21.85 27.51 -15.76
CA ASP A 17 22.45 28.84 -15.66
C ASP A 17 22.55 29.52 -17.05
N HIS A 18 22.60 28.72 -18.13
CA HIS A 18 22.74 29.22 -19.50
C HIS A 18 21.66 28.66 -20.43
N HIS A 19 21.91 27.50 -21.06
CA HIS A 19 21.12 27.00 -22.18
C HIS A 19 19.68 26.64 -21.81
N ASP A 20 19.49 26.05 -20.63
CA ASP A 20 18.22 25.48 -20.18
C ASP A 20 17.53 26.33 -19.11
N ARG A 21 17.94 27.60 -18.96
CA ARG A 21 17.43 28.53 -17.95
C ARG A 21 15.92 28.69 -17.97
N ASP A 22 15.31 28.61 -19.15
CA ASP A 22 13.88 28.79 -19.32
C ASP A 22 13.05 27.50 -19.14
N LEU A 23 13.69 26.34 -18.94
CA LEU A 23 13.02 25.05 -18.79
C LEU A 23 12.60 24.76 -17.35
N SER A 24 11.44 24.14 -17.19
CA SER A 24 10.96 23.58 -15.92
C SER A 24 11.59 22.21 -15.69
N MET A 25 12.42 22.06 -14.64
CA MET A 25 13.15 20.82 -14.42
C MET A 25 13.53 20.60 -12.95
N ILE A 26 13.80 19.33 -12.62
CA ILE A 26 14.40 18.89 -11.37
C ILE A 26 15.57 17.94 -11.67
N ILE A 27 16.75 18.25 -11.13
CA ILE A 27 17.96 17.43 -11.20
C ILE A 27 18.17 16.79 -9.84
N VAL A 28 18.06 15.46 -9.79
CA VAL A 28 18.28 14.67 -8.58
C VAL A 28 19.73 14.17 -8.55
N ILE A 29 20.51 14.61 -7.58
CA ILE A 29 21.95 14.37 -7.50
C ILE A 29 22.25 13.42 -6.34
N ASP A 30 23.13 12.46 -6.59
CA ASP A 30 23.61 11.46 -5.63
C ASP A 30 22.47 10.74 -4.89
N VAL A 31 21.46 10.29 -5.65
CA VAL A 31 20.31 9.53 -5.13
C VAL A 31 19.53 10.31 -4.06
N GLY A 32 19.27 11.59 -4.34
CA GLY A 32 18.44 12.46 -3.50
C GLY A 32 19.18 13.15 -2.36
N ARG A 33 20.53 13.18 -2.37
CA ARG A 33 21.28 13.99 -1.39
C ARG A 33 21.20 15.48 -1.69
N ARG A 34 21.10 15.85 -2.97
CA ARG A 34 20.95 17.24 -3.42
C ARG A 34 19.98 17.32 -4.58
N PHE A 35 19.29 18.45 -4.67
CA PHE A 35 18.32 18.73 -5.72
C PHE A 35 18.61 20.11 -6.30
N LEU A 36 18.49 20.24 -7.62
CA LEU A 36 18.41 21.52 -8.30
C LEU A 36 17.04 21.57 -8.98
N VAL A 37 16.26 22.58 -8.65
CA VAL A 37 14.91 22.77 -9.21
C VAL A 37 14.88 24.11 -9.92
N ASN A 38 14.40 24.12 -11.17
CA ASN A 38 14.27 25.32 -11.97
C ASN A 38 12.82 25.50 -12.47
N ARG A 39 12.32 26.74 -12.40
CA ARG A 39 11.02 27.20 -12.91
C ARG A 39 9.83 26.23 -12.69
N VAL A 40 9.46 25.98 -11.43
CA VAL A 40 8.17 25.31 -11.12
C VAL A 40 7.01 26.21 -11.54
N GLN A 41 6.18 25.76 -12.48
CA GLN A 41 5.13 26.58 -13.11
C GLN A 41 3.76 26.46 -12.46
N ASP A 42 3.44 25.29 -11.91
CA ASP A 42 2.09 24.97 -11.47
C ASP A 42 2.07 24.06 -10.22
N HIS A 43 0.85 23.78 -9.74
CA HIS A 43 0.64 22.97 -8.56
C HIS A 43 1.14 21.53 -8.73
N ILE A 44 0.94 20.92 -9.91
CA ILE A 44 1.34 19.52 -10.13
C ILE A 44 2.86 19.38 -10.15
N GLN A 45 3.57 20.31 -10.78
CA GLN A 45 5.04 20.35 -10.75
C GLN A 45 5.55 20.54 -9.32
N SER A 46 4.92 21.41 -8.52
CA SER A 46 5.27 21.58 -7.11
C SER A 46 5.08 20.29 -6.30
N LYS A 47 4.01 19.53 -6.55
CA LYS A 47 3.73 18.24 -5.89
C LYS A 47 4.73 17.17 -6.31
N ILE A 48 5.09 17.12 -7.61
CA ILE A 48 6.13 16.21 -8.12
C ILE A 48 7.48 16.49 -7.45
N VAL A 49 7.90 17.76 -7.39
CA VAL A 49 9.14 18.16 -6.72
C VAL A 49 9.10 17.75 -5.24
N TYR A 50 8.01 18.06 -4.54
CA TYR A 50 7.85 17.69 -3.14
C TYR A 50 7.95 16.18 -2.92
N TYR A 51 7.32 15.37 -3.77
CA TYR A 51 7.41 13.91 -3.71
C TYR A 51 8.85 13.44 -3.92
N LEU A 52 9.50 13.86 -5.00
CA LEU A 52 10.86 13.45 -5.36
C LEU A 52 11.90 13.81 -4.29
N MET A 53 11.67 14.89 -3.54
CA MET A 53 12.55 15.33 -2.46
C MET A 53 12.40 14.52 -1.16
N ASN A 54 11.31 13.75 -1.00
CA ASN A 54 11.01 13.02 0.23
C ASN A 54 11.13 11.49 0.10
N ILE A 55 11.29 10.96 -1.11
CA ILE A 55 11.50 9.52 -1.31
C ILE A 55 12.96 9.10 -1.11
N HIS A 56 13.17 7.83 -0.75
CA HIS A 56 14.50 7.23 -0.71
C HIS A 56 14.51 5.75 -1.15
N VAL A 57 15.68 5.29 -1.62
CA VAL A 57 15.87 3.93 -2.14
C VAL A 57 16.41 2.93 -1.11
N GLN A 58 16.69 3.38 0.11
CA GLN A 58 17.19 2.48 1.16
C GLN A 58 16.15 1.39 1.46
N PRO A 59 16.57 0.10 1.50
CA PRO A 59 15.68 -1.00 1.82
C PRO A 59 15.04 -0.83 3.20
N ARG A 60 13.73 -1.06 3.27
CA ARG A 60 12.92 -0.93 4.49
C ARG A 60 11.70 -1.83 4.44
N CYS A 61 11.10 -2.08 5.60
CA CYS A 61 9.84 -2.81 5.71
C CYS A 61 8.74 -1.90 6.28
N ILE A 62 7.58 -1.90 5.63
CA ILE A 62 6.37 -1.24 6.14
C ILE A 62 5.40 -2.33 6.57
N TYR A 63 4.95 -2.28 7.81
CA TYR A 63 4.01 -3.23 8.38
C TYR A 63 2.65 -2.58 8.49
N LEU A 64 1.63 -3.15 7.87
CA LEU A 64 0.25 -2.69 7.96
C LEU A 64 -0.60 -3.73 8.68
N CYS A 65 -1.31 -3.33 9.72
CA CYS A 65 -2.36 -4.14 10.30
C CYS A 65 -3.52 -3.26 10.76
N ARG A 66 -4.67 -3.89 10.95
CA ARG A 66 -5.79 -3.28 11.66
C ARG A 66 -5.54 -3.34 13.16
N ALA A 67 -6.24 -2.50 13.92
CA ALA A 67 -6.45 -2.76 15.34
C ALA A 67 -6.92 -4.21 15.59
N GLY A 68 -6.69 -4.72 16.80
CA GLY A 68 -7.34 -5.94 17.23
C GLY A 68 -8.87 -5.83 17.12
N GLU A 69 -9.54 -6.98 17.05
CA GLU A 69 -11.01 -7.03 17.01
C GLU A 69 -11.62 -6.16 18.12
N SER A 70 -12.60 -5.32 17.75
CA SER A 70 -13.31 -4.43 18.68
C SER A 70 -14.71 -4.94 19.03
N GLU A 71 -15.31 -4.36 20.08
CA GLU A 71 -16.69 -4.65 20.47
C GLU A 71 -17.69 -4.28 19.35
N SER A 72 -17.45 -3.21 18.59
CA SER A 72 -18.28 -2.88 17.42
C SER A 72 -18.17 -3.94 16.32
N ASN A 73 -16.99 -4.52 16.12
CA ASN A 73 -16.82 -5.59 15.12
C ASN A 73 -17.65 -6.82 15.48
N LEU A 74 -17.64 -7.25 16.74
CA LEU A 74 -18.47 -8.37 17.21
C LEU A 74 -19.97 -8.16 16.93
N LYS A 75 -20.43 -6.90 17.01
CA LYS A 75 -21.82 -6.51 16.76
C LYS A 75 -22.12 -6.19 15.30
N GLY A 76 -21.15 -6.32 14.39
CA GLY A 76 -21.30 -5.97 12.98
C GLY A 76 -21.53 -4.48 12.72
N LYS A 77 -21.19 -3.60 13.68
CA LYS A 77 -21.38 -2.14 13.59
C LYS A 77 -20.16 -1.47 12.94
N ILE A 78 -20.41 -0.48 12.09
CA ILE A 78 -19.37 0.35 11.46
C ILE A 78 -19.08 1.61 12.30
N GLY A 79 -17.89 2.18 12.12
CA GLY A 79 -17.52 3.42 12.80
C GLY A 79 -17.33 3.28 14.32
N GLY A 80 -17.60 4.36 15.04
CA GLY A 80 -17.55 4.52 16.49
C GLY A 80 -16.13 4.46 17.06
N ASP A 81 -16.06 4.55 18.39
CA ASP A 81 -14.80 4.51 19.15
C ASP A 81 -14.78 3.39 20.22
N SER A 82 -15.33 2.22 19.87
CA SER A 82 -15.32 1.08 20.77
C SER A 82 -13.90 0.54 21.01
N GLY A 83 -13.70 -0.02 22.21
CA GLY A 83 -12.44 -0.66 22.60
C GLY A 83 -12.28 -2.07 22.04
N LEU A 84 -11.12 -2.67 22.33
CA LEU A 84 -10.79 -4.04 21.95
C LEU A 84 -11.67 -5.07 22.67
N SER A 85 -12.11 -6.09 21.91
CA SER A 85 -12.66 -7.33 22.45
C SER A 85 -11.58 -8.14 23.18
N GLN A 86 -11.99 -9.20 23.88
CA GLN A 86 -11.03 -10.10 24.51
C GLN A 86 -10.11 -10.78 23.48
N ARG A 87 -10.58 -11.05 22.26
CA ARG A 87 -9.76 -11.60 21.16
C ARG A 87 -8.83 -10.52 20.59
N GLY A 88 -9.31 -9.28 20.46
CA GLY A 88 -8.47 -8.15 20.06
C GLY A 88 -7.29 -7.90 21.00
N LYS A 89 -7.50 -8.03 22.31
CA LYS A 89 -6.41 -7.96 23.31
C LYS A 89 -5.39 -9.09 23.15
N LYS A 90 -5.84 -10.33 22.89
CA LYS A 90 -4.94 -11.46 22.58
C LYS A 90 -4.12 -11.18 21.33
N PHE A 91 -4.73 -10.59 20.29
CA PHE A 91 -4.02 -10.21 19.07
C PHE A 91 -2.93 -9.19 19.34
N ALA A 92 -3.21 -8.15 20.14
CA ALA A 92 -2.22 -7.14 20.49
C ALA A 92 -0.97 -7.74 21.18
N VAL A 93 -1.16 -8.74 22.05
CA VAL A 93 -0.06 -9.49 22.69
C VAL A 93 0.72 -10.34 21.67
N ALA A 94 0.02 -11.00 20.75
CA ALA A 94 0.69 -11.80 19.71
C ALA A 94 1.46 -10.92 18.71
N LEU A 95 0.92 -9.75 18.37
CA LEU A 95 1.58 -8.75 17.54
C LEU A 95 2.88 -8.26 18.20
N LYS A 96 2.84 -7.95 19.51
CA LYS A 96 4.05 -7.61 20.29
C LYS A 96 5.12 -8.68 20.15
N LYS A 97 4.76 -9.95 20.36
CA LYS A 97 5.70 -11.06 20.27
C LYS A 97 6.34 -11.11 18.87
N TYR A 98 5.51 -11.10 17.82
CA TYR A 98 5.99 -11.16 16.45
C TYR A 98 6.94 -10.00 16.13
N ILE A 99 6.57 -8.77 16.47
CA ILE A 99 7.41 -7.58 16.22
C ILE A 99 8.73 -7.65 16.98
N GLY A 100 8.70 -8.13 18.23
CA GLY A 100 9.91 -8.38 19.02
C GLY A 100 10.85 -9.39 18.35
N ASP A 101 10.30 -10.47 17.79
CA ASP A 101 11.05 -11.53 17.12
C ASP A 101 11.70 -11.05 15.80
N GLN A 102 11.17 -9.99 15.16
CA GLN A 102 11.77 -9.41 13.95
C GLN A 102 13.08 -8.64 14.22
N ASN A 103 13.36 -8.27 15.48
CA ASN A 103 14.56 -7.52 15.88
C ASN A 103 14.85 -6.28 15.02
N LEU A 104 13.80 -5.50 14.74
CA LEU A 104 13.88 -4.33 13.87
C LEU A 104 14.59 -3.17 14.56
N LYS A 105 15.62 -2.62 13.91
CA LYS A 105 16.22 -1.36 14.34
C LYS A 105 15.26 -0.21 14.06
N GLU A 106 15.08 0.67 15.05
CA GLU A 106 14.37 1.95 14.93
C GLU A 106 12.95 1.84 14.35
N LEU A 107 12.18 0.83 14.76
CA LEU A 107 10.77 0.71 14.36
C LEU A 107 9.95 1.89 14.91
N LYS A 108 9.30 2.63 14.01
CA LYS A 108 8.26 3.59 14.38
C LYS A 108 6.90 2.92 14.40
N VAL A 109 6.07 3.26 15.37
CA VAL A 109 4.69 2.75 15.47
C VAL A 109 3.72 3.92 15.36
N TRP A 110 2.78 3.81 14.42
CA TRP A 110 1.74 4.80 14.21
C TRP A 110 0.36 4.21 14.46
N THR A 111 -0.49 5.00 15.11
CA THR A 111 -1.89 4.67 15.32
C THR A 111 -2.79 5.79 14.82
N SER A 112 -4.08 5.47 14.71
CA SER A 112 -5.10 6.52 14.71
C SER A 112 -5.28 7.12 16.11
N GLN A 113 -6.20 8.07 16.25
CA GLN A 113 -6.65 8.58 17.56
C GLN A 113 -7.79 7.75 18.17
N LEU A 114 -8.26 6.70 17.48
CA LEU A 114 -9.34 5.85 17.96
C LEU A 114 -8.80 4.77 18.92
N LYS A 115 -9.55 4.55 19.99
CA LYS A 115 -9.23 3.73 21.16
C LYS A 115 -8.72 2.35 20.80
N ARG A 116 -9.35 1.65 19.86
CA ARG A 116 -8.95 0.30 19.43
C ARG A 116 -7.51 0.24 18.87
N THR A 117 -7.07 1.25 18.13
CA THR A 117 -5.69 1.29 17.60
C THR A 117 -4.70 1.60 18.72
N ILE A 118 -5.04 2.56 19.59
CA ILE A 118 -4.24 2.96 20.75
C ILE A 118 -4.03 1.77 21.69
N GLN A 119 -5.11 1.09 22.09
CA GLN A 119 -5.04 -0.10 22.95
C GLN A 119 -4.23 -1.24 22.34
N THR A 120 -4.23 -1.37 21.01
CA THR A 120 -3.40 -2.36 20.32
C THR A 120 -1.93 -1.97 20.44
N ALA A 121 -1.58 -0.70 20.20
CA ALA A 121 -0.21 -0.18 20.33
C ALA A 121 0.31 -0.20 21.77
N GLU A 122 -0.52 0.11 22.76
CA GLU A 122 -0.17 0.08 24.18
C GLU A 122 0.38 -1.29 24.61
N ALA A 123 -0.16 -2.38 24.06
CA ALA A 123 0.32 -3.73 24.37
C ALA A 123 1.79 -3.97 23.94
N LEU A 124 2.28 -3.25 22.92
CA LEU A 124 3.64 -3.40 22.40
C LEU A 124 4.69 -2.88 23.40
N ASN A 125 4.34 -2.00 24.34
CA ASN A 125 5.26 -1.31 25.25
C ASN A 125 6.39 -0.56 24.53
N VAL A 126 6.08 0.09 23.40
CA VAL A 126 7.01 0.96 22.68
C VAL A 126 6.36 2.34 22.46
N PRO A 127 7.15 3.41 22.30
CA PRO A 127 6.60 4.71 21.90
C PRO A 127 5.84 4.60 20.58
N TYR A 128 4.69 5.26 20.50
CA TYR A 128 3.89 5.33 19.28
C TYR A 128 3.37 6.75 19.07
N GLU A 129 3.11 7.11 17.82
CA GLU A 129 2.59 8.41 17.42
C GLU A 129 1.14 8.27 16.96
N GLN A 130 0.27 9.17 17.42
CA GLN A 130 -1.15 9.16 17.07
C GLN A 130 -1.42 10.17 15.96
N TRP A 131 -1.96 9.69 14.84
CA TRP A 131 -2.27 10.50 13.67
C TRP A 131 -3.79 10.55 13.48
N LYS A 132 -4.39 11.75 13.61
CA LYS A 132 -5.82 11.93 13.33
C LYS A 132 -6.18 11.52 11.88
N ALA A 133 -5.26 11.74 10.95
CA ALA A 133 -5.40 11.34 9.55
C ALA A 133 -5.51 9.81 9.36
N LEU A 134 -5.13 8.99 10.36
CA LEU A 134 -5.31 7.54 10.35
C LEU A 134 -6.65 7.08 10.95
N ASN A 135 -7.54 7.98 11.39
CA ASN A 135 -8.88 7.59 11.84
C ASN A 135 -9.64 6.88 10.72
N GLU A 136 -10.52 5.95 11.09
CA GLU A 136 -11.36 5.22 10.12
C GLU A 136 -12.20 6.20 9.29
N LEU A 137 -12.63 5.75 8.12
CA LEU A 137 -13.59 6.47 7.29
C LEU A 137 -14.83 6.85 8.12
N ASP A 138 -15.17 8.14 8.10
CA ASP A 138 -16.34 8.66 8.80
C ASP A 138 -17.63 8.27 8.06
N ALA A 139 -18.49 7.46 8.68
CA ALA A 139 -19.76 7.06 8.11
C ALA A 139 -20.89 8.08 8.34
N GLY A 140 -20.61 9.23 8.97
CA GLY A 140 -21.56 10.30 9.22
C GLY A 140 -22.81 9.83 9.95
N VAL A 141 -23.98 10.04 9.36
CA VAL A 141 -25.26 9.58 9.93
C VAL A 141 -25.38 8.05 10.11
N CYS A 142 -24.50 7.29 9.44
CA CYS A 142 -24.44 5.83 9.50
C CYS A 142 -23.45 5.29 10.53
N GLU A 143 -22.81 6.14 11.33
CA GLU A 143 -21.95 5.74 12.44
C GLU A 143 -22.69 4.84 13.45
N GLU A 144 -21.99 3.85 14.00
CA GLU A 144 -22.47 2.88 15.00
C GLU A 144 -23.66 2.00 14.57
N LYS A 145 -23.98 1.95 13.28
CA LYS A 145 -25.01 1.07 12.70
C LYS A 145 -24.41 -0.18 12.07
N SER A 146 -25.19 -1.25 12.00
CA SER A 146 -24.87 -2.41 11.17
C SER A 146 -25.24 -2.15 9.71
N TYR A 147 -24.68 -2.94 8.78
CA TYR A 147 -25.08 -2.84 7.36
C TYR A 147 -26.57 -3.19 7.15
N GLU A 148 -27.14 -4.06 7.98
CA GLU A 148 -28.57 -4.40 7.94
C GLU A 148 -29.42 -3.19 8.36
N GLU A 149 -29.06 -2.53 9.47
CA GLU A 149 -29.73 -1.31 9.95
C GLU A 149 -29.63 -0.19 8.91
N ILE A 150 -28.49 -0.03 8.25
CA ILE A 150 -28.31 0.97 7.18
C ILE A 150 -29.19 0.64 5.98
N LYS A 151 -29.27 -0.63 5.58
CA LYS A 151 -30.11 -1.05 4.45
C LYS A 151 -31.60 -0.83 4.72
N GLU A 152 -32.04 -1.02 5.96
CA GLU A 152 -33.44 -0.79 6.37
C GLU A 152 -33.78 0.70 6.52
N GLN A 153 -32.89 1.48 7.15
CA GLN A 153 -33.15 2.89 7.47
C GLN A 153 -32.82 3.84 6.31
N PHE A 154 -31.82 3.50 5.49
CA PHE A 154 -31.32 4.31 4.37
C PHE A 154 -31.11 3.45 3.10
N PRO A 155 -32.18 2.86 2.54
CA PRO A 155 -32.08 1.93 1.42
C PRO A 155 -31.49 2.57 0.16
N GLU A 156 -31.82 3.83 -0.12
CA GLU A 156 -31.31 4.57 -1.28
C GLU A 156 -29.80 4.81 -1.15
N GLU A 157 -29.34 5.26 0.01
CA GLU A 157 -27.92 5.47 0.33
C GLU A 157 -27.11 4.16 0.24
N PHE A 158 -27.69 3.06 0.74
CA PHE A 158 -27.07 1.73 0.63
C PHE A 158 -26.91 1.30 -0.85
N ALA A 159 -27.90 1.57 -1.70
CA ALA A 159 -27.85 1.27 -3.13
C ALA A 159 -26.82 2.13 -3.87
N LEU A 160 -26.81 3.45 -3.63
CA LEU A 160 -25.86 4.39 -4.22
C LEU A 160 -24.41 4.02 -3.86
N ARG A 161 -24.16 3.70 -2.59
CA ARG A 161 -22.83 3.23 -2.14
C ARG A 161 -22.41 1.91 -2.77
N THR A 162 -23.37 1.03 -3.01
CA THR A 162 -23.09 -0.26 -3.65
C THR A 162 -22.70 -0.09 -5.11
N GLN A 163 -23.34 0.86 -5.80
CA GLN A 163 -23.06 1.18 -7.20
C GLN A 163 -21.68 1.82 -7.40
N ASP A 164 -21.35 2.83 -6.59
CA ASP A 164 -20.06 3.55 -6.67
C ASP A 164 -19.45 3.75 -5.29
N LYS A 165 -18.84 2.69 -4.78
CA LYS A 165 -18.27 2.68 -3.42
C LYS A 165 -17.07 3.62 -3.25
N TYR A 166 -16.37 3.99 -4.32
CA TYR A 166 -15.19 4.85 -4.24
C TYR A 166 -15.58 6.32 -4.08
N HIS A 167 -16.49 6.80 -4.94
CA HIS A 167 -16.90 8.22 -4.95
C HIS A 167 -18.07 8.51 -4.00
N TYR A 168 -18.88 7.51 -3.64
CA TYR A 168 -19.99 7.72 -2.73
C TYR A 168 -19.51 8.27 -1.38
N ARG A 169 -20.08 9.39 -0.96
CA ARG A 169 -19.85 10.04 0.32
C ARG A 169 -21.05 9.81 1.23
N TYR A 170 -20.82 9.29 2.44
CA TYR A 170 -21.89 9.20 3.43
C TYR A 170 -22.45 10.60 3.77
N PRO A 171 -23.76 10.73 4.04
CA PRO A 171 -24.31 11.99 4.52
C PRO A 171 -23.64 12.43 5.83
N SER A 172 -23.07 13.64 5.82
CA SER A 172 -22.23 14.17 6.92
C SER A 172 -20.98 13.33 7.25
N GLY A 173 -20.49 12.53 6.30
CA GLY A 173 -19.29 11.70 6.43
C GLY A 173 -18.35 11.82 5.22
N GLU A 174 -17.57 10.77 4.99
CA GLU A 174 -16.51 10.71 3.99
C GLU A 174 -16.81 9.68 2.88
N SER A 175 -16.19 9.90 1.72
CA SER A 175 -15.99 8.89 0.67
C SER A 175 -14.59 8.27 0.76
N TYR A 176 -14.32 7.21 -0.01
CA TYR A 176 -12.95 6.70 -0.15
C TYR A 176 -12.04 7.72 -0.84
N GLN A 177 -12.57 8.56 -1.72
CA GLN A 177 -11.82 9.65 -2.34
C GLN A 177 -11.36 10.69 -1.31
N ASP A 178 -12.24 11.08 -0.37
CA ASP A 178 -11.91 11.99 0.72
C ASP A 178 -10.82 11.39 1.63
N LEU A 179 -10.96 10.09 1.91
CA LEU A 179 -9.98 9.35 2.69
C LEU A 179 -8.60 9.32 2.03
N VAL A 180 -8.52 9.13 0.71
CA VAL A 180 -7.25 9.19 -0.05
C VAL A 180 -6.60 10.56 0.08
N GLN A 181 -7.36 11.64 -0.07
CA GLN A 181 -6.85 13.00 0.12
C GLN A 181 -6.35 13.24 1.55
N ARG A 182 -7.10 12.76 2.55
CA ARG A 182 -6.73 12.85 3.97
C ARG A 182 -5.46 12.06 4.30
N LEU A 183 -5.21 10.94 3.63
CA LEU A 183 -4.06 10.08 3.86
C LEU A 183 -2.79 10.54 3.11
N GLU A 184 -2.88 11.54 2.25
CA GLU A 184 -1.72 12.03 1.50
C GLU A 184 -0.51 12.37 2.41
N PRO A 185 -0.65 13.11 3.53
CA PRO A 185 0.48 13.40 4.42
C PRO A 185 1.07 12.14 5.06
N VAL A 186 0.24 11.12 5.33
CA VAL A 186 0.68 9.84 5.91
C VAL A 186 1.53 9.08 4.89
N ILE A 187 1.09 9.03 3.63
CA ILE A 187 1.83 8.36 2.55
C ILE A 187 3.20 9.01 2.35
N MET A 188 3.25 10.34 2.34
CA MET A 188 4.52 11.07 2.22
C MET A 188 5.46 10.78 3.37
N GLU A 189 4.94 10.68 4.59
CA GLU A 189 5.76 10.30 5.73
C GLU A 189 6.24 8.83 5.64
N LEU A 190 5.40 7.91 5.17
CA LEU A 190 5.82 6.51 4.93
C LEU A 190 6.94 6.39 3.89
N GLU A 191 6.94 7.26 2.88
CA GLU A 191 8.01 7.31 1.88
C GLU A 191 9.34 7.82 2.44
N ARG A 192 9.28 8.68 3.46
CA ARG A 192 10.44 9.29 4.12
C ARG A 192 11.06 8.41 5.20
N GLN A 193 10.25 7.58 5.84
CA GLN A 193 10.65 6.77 6.99
C GLN A 193 11.24 5.42 6.60
N GLY A 194 12.03 4.85 7.51
CA GLY A 194 12.54 3.48 7.42
C GLY A 194 11.48 2.44 7.81
N ASN A 195 11.74 1.68 8.88
CA ASN A 195 10.81 0.66 9.34
C ASN A 195 9.64 1.29 10.09
N VAL A 196 8.40 1.07 9.61
CA VAL A 196 7.19 1.61 10.22
C VAL A 196 6.13 0.54 10.37
N LEU A 197 5.50 0.46 11.53
CA LEU A 197 4.27 -0.30 11.78
C LEU A 197 3.09 0.67 11.89
N VAL A 198 2.10 0.51 11.02
CA VAL A 198 0.86 1.29 11.03
C VAL A 198 -0.29 0.40 11.51
N ILE A 199 -0.83 0.74 12.68
CA ILE A 199 -2.01 0.10 13.27
C ILE A 199 -3.23 0.98 13.00
N CYS A 200 -4.05 0.57 12.03
CA CYS A 200 -5.13 1.40 11.51
C CYS A 200 -6.46 0.62 11.42
N HIS A 201 -7.24 0.88 10.36
CA HIS A 201 -8.61 0.40 10.20
C HIS A 201 -8.85 -0.15 8.80
N GLN A 202 -10.06 -0.66 8.54
CA GLN A 202 -10.31 -1.39 7.30
C GLN A 202 -10.26 -0.48 6.07
N ALA A 203 -10.92 0.68 6.07
CA ALA A 203 -10.91 1.57 4.91
C ALA A 203 -9.54 2.24 4.73
N VAL A 204 -8.93 2.68 5.84
CA VAL A 204 -7.58 3.26 5.85
C VAL A 204 -6.54 2.30 5.29
N MET A 205 -6.51 1.06 5.78
CA MET A 205 -5.55 0.05 5.33
C MET A 205 -5.71 -0.28 3.84
N ARG A 206 -6.94 -0.27 3.31
CA ARG A 206 -7.19 -0.44 1.87
C ARG A 206 -6.55 0.67 1.05
N CYS A 207 -6.68 1.93 1.46
CA CYS A 207 -6.09 3.07 0.74
C CYS A 207 -4.55 3.04 0.79
N LEU A 208 -3.97 2.71 1.94
CA LEU A 208 -2.51 2.55 2.06
C LEU A 208 -2.02 1.38 1.19
N LEU A 209 -2.72 0.25 1.24
CA LEU A 209 -2.36 -0.93 0.44
C LEU A 209 -2.50 -0.67 -1.06
N SER A 210 -3.54 0.04 -1.50
CA SER A 210 -3.72 0.39 -2.91
C SER A 210 -2.61 1.27 -3.44
N TYR A 211 -2.05 2.15 -2.60
CA TYR A 211 -0.91 2.99 -2.98
C TYR A 211 0.34 2.12 -3.24
N PHE A 212 0.72 1.26 -2.30
CA PHE A 212 1.93 0.44 -2.44
C PHE A 212 1.82 -0.67 -3.49
N LEU A 213 0.59 -1.12 -3.81
CA LEU A 213 0.34 -2.19 -4.77
C LEU A 213 -0.22 -1.72 -6.12
N ASP A 214 -0.22 -0.40 -6.36
CA ASP A 214 -0.70 0.22 -7.59
C ASP A 214 -2.10 -0.29 -8.00
N LYS A 215 -3.05 -0.24 -7.04
CA LYS A 215 -4.43 -0.67 -7.26
C LYS A 215 -5.32 0.48 -7.65
N SER A 216 -6.22 0.20 -8.59
CA SER A 216 -7.16 1.19 -9.11
C SER A 216 -8.19 1.65 -8.06
N ALA A 217 -8.80 2.81 -8.30
CA ALA A 217 -9.89 3.33 -7.48
C ALA A 217 -11.08 2.36 -7.38
N ASP A 218 -11.33 1.57 -8.44
CA ASP A 218 -12.40 0.57 -8.49
C ASP A 218 -12.11 -0.65 -7.61
N GLU A 219 -10.85 -1.06 -7.49
CA GLU A 219 -10.41 -2.21 -6.69
C GLU A 219 -10.22 -1.85 -5.21
N MET A 220 -9.75 -0.64 -4.92
CA MET A 220 -9.34 -0.20 -3.58
C MET A 220 -10.39 -0.46 -2.49
N PRO A 221 -11.68 -0.07 -2.64
CA PRO A 221 -12.71 -0.31 -1.62
C PRO A 221 -13.02 -1.79 -1.33
N TYR A 222 -12.48 -2.69 -2.13
CA TYR A 222 -12.72 -4.14 -2.07
C TYR A 222 -11.45 -4.94 -1.80
N LEU A 223 -10.31 -4.29 -1.51
CA LEU A 223 -9.13 -5.02 -1.05
C LEU A 223 -9.41 -5.75 0.28
N LYS A 224 -8.84 -6.95 0.43
CA LYS A 224 -9.01 -7.79 1.62
C LYS A 224 -7.97 -7.40 2.66
N CYS A 225 -8.45 -6.86 3.78
CA CYS A 225 -7.65 -6.49 4.94
C CYS A 225 -8.27 -7.15 6.19
N PRO A 226 -8.07 -8.46 6.39
CA PRO A 226 -8.69 -9.21 7.49
C PRO A 226 -8.20 -8.71 8.85
N LEU A 227 -9.03 -8.92 9.89
CA LEU A 227 -8.59 -8.75 11.27
C LEU A 227 -7.56 -9.82 11.63
N HIS A 228 -6.70 -9.49 12.58
CA HIS A 228 -5.66 -10.39 13.11
C HIS A 228 -4.71 -10.95 12.04
N SER A 229 -4.48 -10.17 10.99
CA SER A 229 -3.40 -10.36 10.03
C SER A 229 -2.60 -9.08 9.91
N MET A 230 -1.31 -9.24 9.64
CA MET A 230 -0.38 -8.14 9.35
C MET A 230 0.20 -8.36 7.96
N LEU A 231 0.24 -7.31 7.17
CA LEU A 231 0.89 -7.28 5.86
C LEU A 231 2.26 -6.65 6.01
N LYS A 232 3.31 -7.39 5.68
CA LYS A 232 4.67 -6.87 5.57
C LYS A 232 4.93 -6.50 4.11
N LEU A 233 5.18 -5.22 3.89
CA LEU A 233 5.46 -4.61 2.61
C LEU A 233 6.96 -4.38 2.50
N THR A 234 7.58 -4.87 1.43
CA THR A 234 9.00 -4.65 1.12
C THR A 234 9.11 -3.98 -0.26
N PRO A 235 9.21 -2.64 -0.31
CA PRO A 235 9.36 -1.90 -1.57
C PRO A 235 10.66 -2.26 -2.29
N PHE A 236 10.59 -2.35 -3.62
CA PHE A 236 11.73 -2.48 -4.52
C PHE A 236 11.54 -1.56 -5.73
N ALA A 237 12.52 -1.51 -6.65
CA ALA A 237 12.58 -0.48 -7.69
C ALA A 237 11.30 -0.30 -8.56
N TYR A 238 10.52 -1.36 -8.79
CA TYR A 238 9.34 -1.33 -9.66
C TYR A 238 8.13 -2.03 -9.04
N GLY A 239 8.03 -2.03 -7.71
CA GLY A 239 6.89 -2.64 -7.03
C GLY A 239 7.11 -2.85 -5.54
N CYS A 240 6.22 -3.64 -4.93
CA CYS A 240 6.28 -3.96 -3.52
C CYS A 240 5.96 -5.43 -3.31
N HIS A 241 6.84 -6.14 -2.59
CA HIS A 241 6.54 -7.51 -2.17
C HIS A 241 5.62 -7.47 -0.95
N VAL A 242 4.61 -8.35 -0.92
CA VAL A 242 3.67 -8.46 0.20
C VAL A 242 3.79 -9.84 0.81
N GLU A 243 3.99 -9.88 2.12
CA GLU A 243 3.91 -11.10 2.91
C GLU A 243 2.77 -10.94 3.93
N THR A 244 1.86 -11.91 3.95
CA THR A 244 0.74 -11.91 4.91
C THR A 244 1.08 -12.81 6.08
N VAL A 245 1.07 -12.23 7.27
CA VAL A 245 1.25 -12.95 8.53
C VAL A 245 -0.09 -13.00 9.25
N THR A 246 -0.68 -14.18 9.35
CA THR A 246 -1.93 -14.40 10.08
C THR A 246 -1.63 -14.97 11.46
N PHE A 247 -2.23 -14.38 12.49
CA PHE A 247 -2.06 -14.80 13.87
C PHE A 247 -3.12 -15.87 14.20
N SER A 248 -2.75 -16.89 14.99
CA SER A 248 -3.65 -17.99 15.41
C SER A 248 -4.68 -17.54 16.46
N ILE A 249 -5.46 -16.51 16.14
CA ILE A 249 -6.47 -15.88 17.00
C ILE A 249 -7.66 -15.53 16.13
N ASP A 250 -8.79 -16.18 16.38
CA ASP A 250 -10.01 -15.96 15.59
C ASP A 250 -10.49 -14.50 15.68
N ALA A 251 -11.12 -14.05 14.59
CA ALA A 251 -11.82 -12.77 14.52
C ALA A 251 -13.04 -12.91 13.63
N VAL A 252 -14.03 -12.04 13.81
CA VAL A 252 -15.15 -11.92 12.88
C VAL A 252 -14.67 -11.44 11.50
N ASN A 253 -15.37 -11.86 10.45
CA ASN A 253 -15.15 -11.32 9.12
C ASN A 253 -15.94 -10.01 8.94
N THR A 254 -15.26 -8.93 8.58
CA THR A 254 -15.85 -7.61 8.30
C THR A 254 -15.78 -7.23 6.82
N HIS A 255 -15.34 -8.15 5.97
CA HIS A 255 -15.28 -7.95 4.53
C HIS A 255 -16.65 -8.14 3.90
N VAL A 256 -17.04 -7.20 3.05
CA VAL A 256 -18.23 -7.29 2.21
C VAL A 256 -17.75 -7.27 0.77
N ASP A 257 -17.99 -8.38 0.07
CA ASP A 257 -17.61 -8.55 -1.34
C ASP A 257 -18.39 -7.59 -2.24
N ARG A 258 -17.85 -7.32 -3.43
CA ARG A 258 -18.54 -6.55 -4.46
C ARG A 258 -19.74 -7.35 -4.98
N PRO A 259 -20.97 -6.83 -4.95
CA PRO A 259 -22.11 -7.53 -5.52
C PRO A 259 -21.91 -7.81 -7.00
N GLU A 260 -22.27 -9.02 -7.45
CA GLU A 260 -22.10 -9.48 -8.83
C GLU A 260 -22.79 -8.56 -9.85
N ASP A 261 -23.92 -7.95 -9.47
CA ASP A 261 -24.69 -7.06 -10.34
C ASP A 261 -23.92 -5.76 -10.69
N CYS A 262 -23.00 -5.33 -9.83
CA CYS A 262 -22.14 -4.17 -10.07
C CYS A 262 -20.90 -4.48 -10.92
N LYS A 263 -20.64 -5.75 -11.26
CA LYS A 263 -19.57 -6.13 -12.22
C LYS A 263 -20.01 -5.97 -13.67
N LYS A 264 -21.33 -6.01 -13.91
CA LYS A 264 -21.92 -5.64 -15.19
C LYS A 264 -21.96 -4.12 -15.20
N GLY A 265 -21.20 -3.48 -16.08
CA GLY A 265 -21.22 -2.02 -16.23
C GLY A 265 -22.66 -1.48 -16.35
N PHE A 266 -22.81 -0.17 -16.14
CA PHE A 266 -24.09 0.56 -16.06
C PHE A 266 -25.28 -0.18 -16.69
N PRO A 267 -26.38 -0.43 -15.94
CA PRO A 267 -27.56 -1.04 -16.52
C PRO A 267 -27.96 -0.23 -17.76
N PRO A 268 -28.41 -0.88 -18.84
CA PRO A 268 -28.81 -0.16 -20.05
C PRO A 268 -29.83 0.88 -19.62
N LEU A 269 -29.47 2.16 -19.79
CA LEU A 269 -30.37 3.27 -19.57
C LEU A 269 -31.72 2.90 -20.17
N MET A 270 -32.79 2.94 -19.38
CA MET A 270 -34.15 2.93 -19.93
C MET A 270 -34.27 4.20 -20.78
N ARG A 271 -33.83 4.12 -22.04
CA ARG A 271 -34.01 5.16 -23.04
C ARG A 271 -35.50 5.23 -23.32
N ARG A 272 -36.18 6.23 -22.76
CA ARG A 272 -37.36 6.79 -23.41
C ARG A 272 -36.86 7.40 -24.72
N ASN A 273 -37.16 6.71 -25.81
CA ASN A 273 -37.06 7.11 -27.21
C ASN A 273 -35.65 7.04 -27.81
N SER A 274 -35.46 5.98 -28.59
CA SER A 274 -34.34 5.70 -29.47
C SER A 274 -34.33 6.61 -30.70
N VAL A 275 -33.23 7.33 -30.90
CA VAL A 275 -32.70 7.61 -32.25
C VAL A 275 -31.18 7.60 -32.15
N THR A 276 -30.54 6.69 -32.87
CA THR A 276 -29.08 6.51 -32.89
C THR A 276 -28.55 7.09 -34.20
N PRO A 277 -27.61 8.05 -34.21
CA PRO A 277 -26.78 8.29 -35.37
C PRO A 277 -25.60 7.32 -35.34
N LEU A 278 -25.43 6.57 -36.44
CA LEU A 278 -24.28 5.70 -36.69
C LEU A 278 -23.00 6.51 -36.82
N ALA A 279 -21.97 6.16 -36.04
CA ALA A 279 -20.58 6.50 -36.32
C ALA A 279 -19.68 5.28 -36.06
N SER A 280 -18.79 5.02 -37.00
CA SER A 280 -18.02 3.78 -37.22
C SER A 280 -16.69 3.74 -36.41
N PRO A 281 -15.79 2.75 -36.62
CA PRO A 281 -15.38 1.75 -35.62
C PRO A 281 -14.07 2.08 -34.86
N GLU A 282 -13.89 1.43 -33.71
CA GLU A 282 -12.75 1.51 -32.79
C GLU A 282 -11.36 1.28 -33.42
N PRO A 283 -10.28 1.90 -32.88
CA PRO A 283 -8.93 1.41 -33.08
C PRO A 283 -8.57 0.30 -32.10
N THR A 284 -8.03 -0.77 -32.67
CA THR A 284 -7.52 -1.99 -32.06
C THR A 284 -6.26 -1.75 -31.20
N LYS A 285 -6.28 -2.29 -29.97
CA LYS A 285 -5.21 -3.06 -29.27
C LYS A 285 -5.22 -2.78 -27.75
N LYS A 286 -5.79 -3.71 -26.97
CA LYS A 286 -5.50 -3.83 -25.53
C LYS A 286 -4.23 -4.65 -25.31
N ALA A 287 -3.38 -4.21 -24.39
CA ALA A 287 -2.22 -4.96 -23.94
C ALA A 287 -2.67 -6.20 -23.13
N ARG A 288 -1.99 -7.34 -23.36
CA ARG A 288 -2.20 -8.61 -22.66
C ARG A 288 -1.70 -8.48 -21.22
N ILE A 289 -2.59 -8.50 -20.24
CA ILE A 289 -2.26 -8.71 -18.82
C ILE A 289 -2.75 -10.13 -18.50
N ASN A 290 -1.84 -10.99 -18.05
CA ASN A 290 -2.19 -12.31 -17.54
C ASN A 290 -2.92 -12.14 -16.20
N SER A 291 -4.17 -12.60 -16.17
CA SER A 291 -5.04 -12.61 -15.00
C SER A 291 -4.57 -13.63 -13.95
N PHE A 292 -4.73 -13.24 -12.70
CA PHE A 292 -4.33 -13.93 -11.49
C PHE A 292 -5.42 -14.94 -11.07
N GLU A 293 -5.67 -15.98 -11.87
CA GLU A 293 -6.61 -17.07 -11.50
C GLU A 293 -6.05 -18.51 -11.68
N ASP A 294 -4.89 -18.70 -12.32
CA ASP A 294 -4.38 -20.06 -12.63
C ASP A 294 -3.36 -20.65 -11.62
N LEU A 295 -3.19 -20.06 -10.43
CA LEU A 295 -2.22 -20.56 -9.44
C LEU A 295 -2.82 -21.46 -8.34
N SER A 296 -4.13 -21.77 -8.36
CA SER A 296 -4.74 -22.72 -7.42
C SER A 296 -4.98 -24.12 -7.97
N ALA A 297 -4.76 -24.36 -9.28
CA ALA A 297 -5.09 -25.63 -9.94
C ALA A 297 -3.88 -26.52 -10.30
N ALA A 298 -2.65 -26.16 -9.93
CA ALA A 298 -1.43 -26.87 -10.34
C ALA A 298 -0.76 -27.72 -9.23
N LEU A 299 -1.50 -28.14 -8.20
CA LEU A 299 -0.97 -28.99 -7.10
C LEU A 299 -1.73 -30.30 -6.89
N SER A 300 -2.30 -30.88 -7.95
CA SER A 300 -2.84 -32.24 -7.89
C SER A 300 -2.58 -32.98 -9.20
N GLY A 301 -1.49 -33.73 -9.23
CA GLY A 301 -1.25 -34.76 -10.25
C GLY A 301 0.16 -34.73 -10.84
N CYS A 302 1.07 -35.51 -10.28
CA CYS A 302 1.86 -36.53 -10.99
C CYS A 302 2.99 -37.06 -10.10
N SER A 303 2.99 -38.37 -9.90
CA SER A 303 4.01 -39.13 -9.18
C SER A 303 5.21 -39.46 -10.07
N SER A 304 6.33 -39.72 -9.39
CA SER A 304 7.44 -40.63 -9.75
C SER A 304 8.21 -40.38 -11.05
N HIS A 305 9.42 -39.83 -10.93
CA HIS A 305 10.61 -40.31 -11.65
C HIS A 305 11.90 -39.95 -10.89
N GLU A 306 12.78 -40.95 -10.70
CA GLU A 306 14.10 -40.87 -10.05
C GLU A 306 15.12 -40.03 -10.83
N PRO A 307 16.15 -39.47 -10.15
CA PRO A 307 17.24 -38.73 -10.81
C PRO A 307 18.39 -39.65 -11.27
N PRO A 308 19.09 -39.33 -12.38
CA PRO A 308 20.29 -40.05 -12.81
C PRO A 308 21.57 -39.55 -12.08
N PRO A 309 22.68 -40.33 -12.13
CA PRO A 309 23.78 -40.23 -11.17
C PRO A 309 24.85 -39.18 -11.51
N VAL A 310 25.56 -38.76 -10.46
CA VAL A 310 26.68 -37.82 -10.43
C VAL A 310 27.95 -38.48 -10.99
N GLN A 311 28.61 -37.83 -11.96
CA GLN A 311 29.99 -38.12 -12.33
C GLN A 311 30.93 -37.05 -11.77
N ALA A 312 31.94 -37.53 -11.05
CA ALA A 312 33.05 -36.76 -10.52
C ALA A 312 34.05 -36.41 -11.62
N ALA A 313 34.63 -35.20 -11.57
CA ALA A 313 35.87 -34.88 -12.26
C ALA A 313 36.78 -34.06 -11.32
N GLN A 314 38.03 -34.47 -11.32
CA GLN A 314 39.09 -34.16 -10.35
C GLN A 314 39.75 -32.80 -10.61
N GLY A 315 40.12 -32.14 -9.51
CA GLY A 315 41.42 -31.51 -9.22
C GLY A 315 42.19 -30.73 -10.29
N MET A 316 42.43 -29.45 -9.99
CA MET A 316 43.74 -28.82 -10.19
C MET A 316 43.91 -27.64 -9.21
N ASN A 317 44.92 -27.77 -8.34
CA ASN A 317 45.46 -26.72 -7.47
C ASN A 317 46.37 -25.79 -8.30
N ASP A 318 46.37 -24.49 -8.05
CA ASP A 318 47.47 -23.82 -7.35
C ASP A 318 47.22 -22.31 -7.08
N PRO A 319 47.93 -21.71 -6.11
CA PRO A 319 47.60 -20.45 -5.45
C PRO A 319 48.43 -19.26 -5.96
N ASP A 320 47.94 -18.05 -5.71
CA ASP A 320 48.70 -16.88 -5.21
C ASP A 320 47.89 -15.60 -5.46
N PHE A 321 47.65 -14.82 -4.39
CA PHE A 321 47.89 -13.37 -4.35
C PHE A 321 47.44 -12.82 -2.98
N HIS A 322 48.39 -12.75 -2.04
CA HIS A 322 48.30 -11.88 -0.87
C HIS A 322 48.64 -10.44 -1.27
N GLY A 323 47.69 -9.51 -1.12
CA GLY A 323 47.89 -8.07 -1.27
C GLY A 323 47.54 -7.34 0.03
N GLN A 324 48.56 -6.88 0.75
CA GLN A 324 48.49 -6.16 2.02
C GLN A 324 47.76 -4.81 1.94
N LEU A 325 46.84 -4.57 2.88
CA LEU A 325 46.31 -3.26 3.23
C LEU A 325 47.34 -2.51 4.11
N LYS A 326 47.87 -1.39 3.62
CA LYS A 326 48.58 -0.39 4.44
C LYS A 326 47.66 0.80 4.70
N THR A 327 47.27 0.94 5.96
CA THR A 327 46.73 2.15 6.58
C THR A 327 47.78 3.26 6.58
N ARG A 328 47.39 4.47 6.20
CA ARG A 328 48.15 5.70 6.45
C ARG A 328 47.25 6.69 7.19
N GLN A 329 47.50 6.82 8.49
CA GLN A 329 47.09 7.98 9.27
C GLN A 329 47.89 9.20 8.79
N VAL A 330 47.23 10.34 8.64
CA VAL A 330 47.89 11.64 8.62
C VAL A 330 47.20 12.52 9.64
N SER A 331 47.92 12.80 10.71
CA SER A 331 47.63 13.87 11.67
C SER A 331 48.50 15.06 11.30
N LYS A 332 47.87 16.22 11.09
CA LYS A 332 48.20 17.51 11.71
C LYS A 332 47.16 18.54 11.33
#